data_AF-A0A6I6F7S6-F1
#
_entry.id   AF-A0A6I6F7S6-F1
#
_cell.length_a   1.000
_cell.length_b   1.000
_cell.length_c   1.000
_cell.angle_alpha   90.00
_cell.angle_beta   90.00
_cell.angle_gamma   90.00
#
_symmetry.space_group_name_H-M   'P 1'
#
loop_
_entity.id
_entity.type
_entity.pdbx_description
1 polymer ?
#
loop_
_entity_poly.entity_id
_entity_poly.type
_entity_poly.pdbx_seq_one_letter_code
_entity_poly.pdbx_strand_id
1 'polypeptide(L)'
;MSFGGPQWPQQPHDPYQQHQQPTAQTPDWSALAEASAARTRRKRLLLIGGAALATALVGTLIATAIVSANKKGDDGANLADTTSAAPELPTDTAKPQPSFSSVAPPPPPDPMDFISSAAKDKAPIGPDTLFPGKKLTMGDRVHRKGATASTTDCGSAAEDGLGAVLERNGCTRVIRATYERDGVAVTVGVALFDTEAAALKAKEQAVGSVVPLAGSGVKGFCQSQTVCLRRTNTLGRYAYFTQAGFTSGKKVTTGEKAVYKASDDLAAFTFNQIYARGRTQASAAATAPAAGGQ
;
A
#
# COMPACT_ATOMS: atom_id res chain seq x y z
N MET A 1 -69.02 28.22 -45.44
CA MET A 1 -68.25 27.24 -44.65
C MET A 1 -67.04 28.04 -44.13
N SER A 2 -67.13 28.80 -43.03
CA SER A 2 -66.98 28.40 -41.60
C SER A 2 -65.76 27.48 -41.42
N PHE A 3 -64.69 27.76 -40.66
CA PHE A 3 -64.49 28.56 -39.44
C PHE A 3 -63.04 29.08 -39.37
N GLY A 4 -62.79 30.17 -38.64
CA GLY A 4 -61.46 30.59 -38.22
C GLY A 4 -61.54 31.25 -36.83
N GLY A 5 -60.92 30.61 -35.83
CA GLY A 5 -60.78 31.14 -34.46
C GLY A 5 -59.36 30.86 -33.94
N PRO A 6 -58.77 31.75 -33.12
CA PRO A 6 -57.35 31.67 -32.77
C PRO A 6 -57.06 30.71 -31.62
N GLN A 7 -55.99 29.95 -31.77
CA GLN A 7 -55.40 29.04 -30.79
C GLN A 7 -54.44 29.79 -29.85
N TRP A 8 -54.62 29.63 -28.53
CA TRP A 8 -53.76 30.18 -27.48
C TRP A 8 -52.47 29.37 -27.30
N PRO A 9 -51.36 29.97 -26.84
CA PRO A 9 -50.09 29.26 -26.65
C PRO A 9 -50.09 28.41 -25.36
N GLN A 10 -49.54 27.20 -25.51
CA GLN A 10 -49.24 26.24 -24.44
C GLN A 10 -48.13 26.76 -23.51
N GLN A 11 -48.31 26.61 -22.20
CA GLN A 11 -47.29 26.92 -21.19
C GLN A 11 -46.18 25.84 -21.14
N PRO A 12 -44.93 26.21 -20.79
CA PRO A 12 -43.83 25.25 -20.66
C PRO A 12 -44.05 24.29 -19.49
N HIS A 13 -43.83 23.00 -19.73
CA HIS A 13 -43.85 21.97 -18.70
C HIS A 13 -42.53 21.97 -17.92
N ASP A 14 -42.63 22.08 -16.60
CA ASP A 14 -41.54 22.01 -15.63
C ASP A 14 -41.20 20.53 -15.33
N PRO A 15 -39.98 20.03 -15.59
CA PRO A 15 -39.66 18.60 -15.44
C PRO A 15 -39.25 18.18 -14.02
N TYR A 16 -39.47 18.99 -12.98
CA TYR A 16 -38.94 18.75 -11.63
C TYR A 16 -39.95 18.22 -10.60
N GLN A 17 -40.93 17.41 -11.00
CA GLN A 17 -41.85 16.74 -10.07
C GLN A 17 -41.96 15.25 -10.39
N GLN A 18 -41.03 14.46 -9.83
CA GLN A 18 -41.28 13.14 -9.22
C GLN A 18 -39.95 12.47 -8.85
N HIS A 19 -39.45 12.75 -7.64
CA HIS A 19 -38.47 11.87 -7.00
C HIS A 19 -39.13 11.23 -5.78
N GLN A 20 -39.37 9.92 -5.91
CA GLN A 20 -39.72 9.02 -4.83
C GLN A 20 -38.62 9.07 -3.77
N GLN A 21 -39.01 9.17 -2.50
CA GLN A 21 -38.10 9.09 -1.35
C GLN A 21 -37.36 7.74 -1.36
N PRO A 22 -36.01 7.70 -1.32
CA PRO A 22 -35.28 6.49 -0.99
C PRO A 22 -35.44 6.24 0.51
N THR A 23 -36.09 5.13 0.87
CA THR A 23 -35.97 4.59 2.22
C THR A 23 -34.50 4.25 2.49
N ALA A 24 -34.00 4.65 3.65
CA ALA A 24 -32.65 4.34 4.10
C ALA A 24 -32.50 2.81 4.24
N GLN A 25 -32.02 2.14 3.19
CA GLN A 25 -31.50 0.79 3.30
C GLN A 25 -30.12 0.87 3.94
N THR A 26 -30.09 0.83 5.27
CA THR A 26 -28.87 0.46 6.00
C THR A 26 -28.35 -0.86 5.44
N PRO A 27 -27.05 -0.94 5.07
CA PRO A 27 -26.45 -2.19 4.64
C PRO A 27 -26.69 -3.27 5.70
N ASP A 28 -27.09 -4.47 5.25
CA ASP A 28 -27.32 -5.61 6.13
C ASP A 28 -25.98 -6.15 6.66
N TRP A 29 -25.47 -5.49 7.71
CA TRP A 29 -24.26 -5.89 8.43
C TRP A 29 -24.41 -7.25 9.11
N SER A 30 -25.65 -7.68 9.39
CA SER A 30 -25.92 -8.99 9.94
C SER A 30 -25.65 -10.10 8.92
N ALA A 31 -26.05 -9.91 7.66
CA ALA A 31 -25.71 -10.84 6.58
C ALA A 31 -24.19 -10.96 6.33
N LEU A 32 -23.43 -9.87 6.48
CA LEU A 32 -21.97 -9.92 6.39
C LEU A 32 -21.30 -10.60 7.60
N ALA A 33 -21.83 -10.38 8.80
CA ALA A 33 -21.38 -11.07 10.01
C ALA A 33 -21.64 -12.58 9.92
N GLU A 34 -22.85 -12.99 9.52
CA GLU A 34 -23.23 -14.39 9.30
C GLU A 34 -22.35 -15.06 8.23
N ALA A 35 -22.07 -14.36 7.12
CA ALA A 35 -21.21 -14.87 6.05
C ALA A 35 -19.76 -15.11 6.52
N SER A 36 -19.24 -14.23 7.39
CA SER A 36 -17.89 -14.38 7.98
C SER A 36 -17.82 -15.52 9.01
N ALA A 37 -18.88 -15.70 9.82
CA ALA A 37 -19.00 -16.79 10.77
C ALA A 37 -19.11 -18.17 10.07
N ALA A 38 -19.88 -18.25 8.98
CA ALA A 38 -20.01 -19.48 8.19
C ALA A 38 -18.69 -19.88 7.51
N ARG A 39 -17.91 -18.92 6.99
CA ARG A 39 -16.61 -19.18 6.35
C ARG A 39 -15.56 -19.65 7.34
N THR A 40 -15.57 -19.10 8.56
CA THR A 40 -14.66 -19.48 9.64
C THR A 40 -14.97 -20.87 10.18
N ARG A 41 -16.25 -21.25 10.32
CA ARG A 41 -16.65 -22.63 10.70
C ARG A 41 -16.22 -23.66 9.66
N ARG A 42 -16.38 -23.38 8.35
CA ARG A 42 -15.92 -24.28 7.27
C ARG A 42 -14.40 -24.47 7.27
N LYS A 43 -13.62 -23.40 7.45
CA LYS A 43 -12.15 -23.50 7.58
C LYS A 43 -11.73 -24.32 8.80
N ARG A 44 -12.42 -24.16 9.94
CA ARG A 44 -12.14 -24.94 11.16
C ARG A 44 -12.48 -26.42 10.99
N LEU A 45 -13.58 -26.75 10.32
CA LEU A 45 -13.94 -28.14 9.98
C LEU A 45 -12.96 -28.78 8.99
N LEU A 46 -12.47 -28.05 7.99
CA LEU A 46 -11.45 -28.56 7.05
C LEU A 46 -10.08 -28.76 7.71
N LEU A 47 -9.71 -27.92 8.69
CA LEU A 47 -8.46 -28.09 9.45
C LEU A 47 -8.55 -29.24 10.47
N ILE A 48 -9.72 -29.48 11.06
CA ILE A 48 -9.95 -30.61 11.97
C ILE A 48 -10.10 -31.93 11.19
N GLY A 49 -10.72 -31.91 10.00
CA GLY A 49 -10.86 -33.09 9.13
C GLY A 49 -9.59 -33.43 8.34
N GLY A 50 -8.75 -32.44 8.00
CA GLY A 50 -7.52 -32.64 7.24
C GLY A 50 -6.34 -33.19 8.05
N ALA A 51 -6.44 -33.23 9.39
CA ALA A 51 -5.38 -33.74 10.27
C ALA A 51 -5.44 -35.26 10.51
N ALA A 52 -6.44 -35.98 9.98
CA ALA A 52 -6.65 -37.41 10.23
C ALA A 52 -6.04 -38.36 9.19
N LEU A 53 -5.39 -37.87 8.12
CA LEU A 53 -4.78 -38.73 7.10
C LEU A 53 -3.43 -38.16 6.60
N ALA A 54 -2.42 -38.17 7.48
CA ALA A 54 -1.02 -38.22 7.07
C ALA A 54 -0.22 -38.99 8.13
N THR A 55 0.45 -40.04 7.67
CA THR A 55 0.90 -41.21 8.42
C THR A 55 2.08 -40.95 9.36
N ALA A 56 2.09 -41.75 10.43
CA ALA A 56 3.12 -42.03 11.43
C ALA A 56 4.61 -41.84 11.06
N LEU A 57 5.42 -41.30 11.99
CA LEU A 57 6.42 -42.04 12.80
C LEU A 57 7.35 -41.09 13.59
N VAL A 58 7.58 -41.46 14.88
CA VAL A 58 8.51 -40.91 15.89
C VAL A 58 8.09 -39.57 16.54
N GLY A 59 7.89 -39.40 17.86
CA GLY A 59 8.08 -40.24 19.04
C GLY A 59 8.52 -39.35 20.21
N THR A 60 7.62 -39.03 21.14
CA THR A 60 7.80 -38.99 22.62
C THR A 60 6.75 -38.11 23.30
N LEU A 61 6.16 -38.71 24.34
CA LEU A 61 5.09 -38.26 25.22
C LEU A 61 5.67 -37.45 26.39
N ILE A 62 4.98 -36.38 26.81
CA ILE A 62 4.72 -36.13 28.24
C ILE A 62 3.31 -35.53 28.36
N ALA A 63 2.39 -36.33 28.92
CA ALA A 63 1.15 -35.86 29.51
C ALA A 63 1.13 -36.34 30.98
N THR A 64 1.13 -35.39 31.91
CA THR A 64 0.80 -35.61 33.33
C THR A 64 -0.40 -34.70 33.62
N ALA A 65 -1.62 -35.25 33.67
CA ALA A 65 -2.25 -35.96 34.79
C ALA A 65 -3.08 -35.01 35.66
N ILE A 66 -4.40 -34.99 35.41
CA ILE A 66 -5.42 -34.53 36.35
C ILE A 66 -6.21 -35.79 36.73
N VAL A 67 -5.98 -36.36 37.91
CA VAL A 67 -6.95 -37.25 38.56
C VAL A 67 -6.77 -37.20 40.09
N SER A 68 -7.89 -36.85 40.72
CA SER A 68 -8.45 -37.30 42.00
C SER A 68 -7.74 -37.06 43.35
N ALA A 69 -8.51 -36.43 44.23
CA ALA A 69 -8.66 -36.90 45.59
C ALA A 69 -10.15 -37.23 45.83
N ASN A 70 -10.51 -38.51 45.69
CA ASN A 70 -11.72 -39.06 46.29
C ASN A 70 -11.38 -40.46 46.84
N LYS A 71 -11.40 -40.58 48.17
CA LYS A 71 -11.33 -41.78 49.03
C LYS A 71 -11.57 -41.27 50.45
N LYS A 72 -12.30 -41.89 51.38
CA LYS A 72 -13.14 -43.11 51.48
C LYS A 72 -13.66 -43.12 52.94
N GLY A 73 -14.89 -43.56 53.22
CA GLY A 73 -15.27 -44.06 54.57
C GLY A 73 -16.68 -43.76 55.07
N ASP A 74 -17.61 -44.66 54.72
CA ASP A 74 -18.73 -45.29 55.47
C ASP A 74 -19.68 -44.56 56.46
N ASP A 75 -20.95 -45.01 56.37
CA ASP A 75 -22.06 -45.05 57.32
C ASP A 75 -23.09 -43.90 57.42
N GLY A 76 -24.29 -44.18 56.87
CA GLY A 76 -25.54 -44.03 57.63
C GLY A 76 -26.41 -42.78 57.42
N ALA A 77 -27.67 -43.04 57.06
CA ALA A 77 -28.87 -42.20 57.25
C ALA A 77 -29.22 -41.10 56.22
N ASN A 78 -30.24 -41.46 55.44
CA ASN A 78 -31.37 -40.66 54.94
C ASN A 78 -31.50 -39.18 55.32
N LEU A 79 -31.81 -38.42 54.27
CA LEU A 79 -32.89 -37.44 54.14
C LEU A 79 -32.76 -36.07 54.83
N ALA A 80 -32.73 -35.09 53.94
CA ALA A 80 -33.37 -33.78 54.00
C ALA A 80 -32.65 -32.65 54.75
N ASP A 81 -32.62 -31.53 54.03
CA ASP A 81 -32.35 -30.18 54.49
C ASP A 81 -30.88 -29.76 54.57
N THR A 82 -30.63 -28.46 54.35
CA THR A 82 -29.35 -27.74 54.22
C THR A 82 -28.82 -27.47 52.80
N THR A 83 -29.65 -26.89 51.94
CA THR A 83 -29.12 -25.87 51.00
C THR A 83 -28.60 -24.69 51.81
N SER A 84 -27.30 -24.71 52.16
CA SER A 84 -26.62 -23.52 52.66
C SER A 84 -26.50 -22.50 51.53
N ALA A 85 -27.21 -21.39 51.68
CA ALA A 85 -27.01 -20.20 50.87
C ALA A 85 -25.54 -19.75 50.98
N ALA A 86 -24.91 -19.46 49.84
CA ALA A 86 -23.62 -18.79 49.82
C ALA A 86 -23.75 -17.43 50.53
N PRO A 87 -22.77 -17.00 51.33
CA PRO A 87 -22.81 -15.67 51.94
C PRO A 87 -22.77 -14.60 50.83
N GLU A 88 -23.76 -13.72 50.82
CA GLU A 88 -23.75 -12.53 49.96
C GLU A 88 -22.54 -11.66 50.31
N LEU A 89 -21.69 -11.40 49.33
CA LEU A 89 -20.63 -10.40 49.42
C LEU A 89 -21.27 -9.02 49.59
N PRO A 90 -20.75 -8.14 50.46
CA PRO A 90 -21.29 -6.79 50.61
C PRO A 90 -21.08 -6.03 49.30
N THR A 91 -22.19 -5.66 48.65
CA THR A 91 -22.22 -4.80 47.48
C THR A 91 -21.96 -3.36 47.91
N ASP A 92 -20.70 -3.03 48.17
CA ASP A 92 -20.27 -1.67 48.51
C ASP A 92 -20.14 -0.84 47.22
N THR A 93 -21.28 -0.47 46.64
CA THR A 93 -21.41 0.33 45.40
C THR A 93 -21.13 1.82 45.58
N ALA A 94 -20.58 2.24 46.72
CA ALA A 94 -20.38 3.65 47.07
C ALA A 94 -19.07 4.29 46.56
N LYS A 95 -18.22 3.57 45.81
CA LYS A 95 -17.04 4.18 45.16
C LYS A 95 -17.38 4.64 43.74
N PRO A 96 -17.11 5.91 43.37
CA PRO A 96 -17.23 6.35 41.99
C PRO A 96 -16.42 5.42 41.08
N GLN A 97 -17.08 4.82 40.09
CA GLN A 97 -16.40 4.01 39.09
C GLN A 97 -15.42 4.90 38.32
N PRO A 98 -14.14 4.51 38.16
CA PRO A 98 -13.21 5.28 37.37
C PRO A 98 -13.77 5.45 35.96
N SER A 99 -14.03 6.70 35.56
CA SER A 99 -14.42 7.03 34.20
C SER A 99 -13.16 7.19 33.37
N PHE A 100 -13.04 6.40 32.30
CA PHE A 100 -12.05 6.65 31.27
C PHE A 100 -12.64 7.68 30.32
N SER A 101 -11.95 8.81 30.15
CA SER A 101 -12.26 9.73 29.06
C SER A 101 -12.06 8.98 27.75
N SER A 102 -13.15 8.67 27.05
CA SER A 102 -13.10 8.06 25.72
C SER A 102 -12.74 9.15 24.71
N VAL A 103 -11.51 9.64 24.77
CA VAL A 103 -10.96 10.44 23.68
C VAL A 103 -10.61 9.47 22.57
N ALA A 104 -11.32 9.57 21.44
CA ALA A 104 -10.96 8.82 20.25
C ALA A 104 -9.51 9.16 19.86
N PRO A 105 -8.66 8.17 19.54
CA PRO A 105 -7.32 8.45 19.08
C PRO A 105 -7.38 9.35 17.84
N PRO A 106 -6.41 10.27 17.67
CA PRO A 106 -6.36 11.11 16.48
C PRO A 106 -6.32 10.25 15.22
N PRO A 107 -6.87 10.75 14.09
CA PRO A 107 -6.82 10.02 12.83
C PRO A 107 -5.35 9.71 12.47
N PRO A 108 -5.09 8.56 11.82
CA PRO A 108 -3.74 8.23 11.40
C PRO A 108 -3.19 9.31 10.45
N PRO A 109 -1.93 9.72 10.60
CA PRO A 109 -1.31 10.72 9.72
C PRO A 109 -1.34 10.27 8.24
N ASP A 110 -1.52 11.22 7.32
CA ASP A 110 -1.50 10.95 5.88
C ASP A 110 -0.07 10.59 5.42
N PRO A 111 0.15 9.44 4.75
CA PRO A 111 1.43 9.11 4.12
C PRO A 111 2.04 10.21 3.24
N MET A 112 1.20 10.99 2.52
CA MET A 112 1.66 12.04 1.62
C MET A 112 2.37 13.17 2.36
N ASP A 113 1.92 13.51 3.57
CA ASP A 113 2.57 14.52 4.41
C ASP A 113 4.06 14.22 4.64
N PHE A 114 4.43 12.94 4.70
CA PHE A 114 5.80 12.50 4.98
C PHE A 114 6.67 12.35 3.73
N ILE A 115 6.14 12.64 2.54
CA ILE A 115 6.91 12.61 1.28
C ILE A 115 6.75 13.87 0.44
N SER A 116 5.87 14.81 0.80
CA SER A 116 5.69 16.05 0.02
C SER A 116 6.74 17.14 0.31
N SER A 117 7.55 17.01 1.38
CA SER A 117 8.62 17.98 1.68
C SER A 117 9.85 17.37 2.35
N ALA A 118 11.02 17.98 2.12
CA ALA A 118 12.26 17.62 2.82
C ALA A 118 12.18 17.78 4.34
N ALA A 119 11.33 18.69 4.80
CA ALA A 119 11.14 18.96 6.22
C ALA A 119 10.51 17.77 6.95
N LYS A 120 9.57 17.06 6.31
CA LYS A 120 8.89 15.91 6.91
C LYS A 120 9.47 14.56 6.47
N ASP A 121 10.09 14.50 5.30
CA ASP A 121 10.66 13.28 4.75
C ASP A 121 12.09 13.02 5.27
N LYS A 122 12.18 12.36 6.43
CA LYS A 122 13.42 12.21 7.21
C LYS A 122 14.02 10.81 7.21
N ALA A 123 13.32 9.80 6.71
CA ALA A 123 13.88 8.44 6.65
C ALA A 123 15.19 8.41 5.83
N PRO A 124 16.15 7.51 6.11
CA PRO A 124 17.31 7.34 5.24
C PRO A 124 16.87 7.00 3.81
N ILE A 125 17.55 7.56 2.80
CA ILE A 125 17.24 7.29 1.39
C ILE A 125 18.50 7.04 0.59
N GLY A 126 18.51 5.91 -0.11
CA GLY A 126 19.59 5.46 -0.99
C GLY A 126 19.11 4.39 -1.97
N PRO A 127 20.02 3.87 -2.81
CA PRO A 127 19.68 2.83 -3.78
C PRO A 127 19.03 1.60 -3.17
N ASP A 128 19.56 1.07 -2.07
CA ASP A 128 19.04 -0.15 -1.46
C ASP A 128 17.70 0.02 -0.74
N THR A 129 17.42 1.22 -0.23
CA THR A 129 16.12 1.52 0.40
C THR A 129 15.03 1.74 -0.63
N LEU A 130 15.36 2.33 -1.79
CA LEU A 130 14.39 2.65 -2.84
C LEU A 130 14.22 1.51 -3.86
N PHE A 131 15.28 0.74 -4.10
CA PHE A 131 15.34 -0.38 -5.03
C PHE A 131 15.85 -1.65 -4.32
N PRO A 132 15.10 -2.18 -3.32
CA PRO A 132 15.56 -3.30 -2.51
C PRO A 132 15.66 -4.62 -3.28
N GLY A 133 16.45 -5.55 -2.74
CA GLY A 133 16.60 -6.91 -3.27
C GLY A 133 17.39 -6.98 -4.58
N LYS A 134 17.41 -8.17 -5.21
CA LYS A 134 18.15 -8.44 -6.47
C LYS A 134 17.25 -8.51 -7.70
N LYS A 135 15.94 -8.42 -7.51
CA LYS A 135 14.93 -8.54 -8.56
C LYS A 135 13.69 -7.77 -8.16
N LEU A 136 12.92 -7.41 -9.18
CA LEU A 136 11.60 -6.82 -9.05
C LEU A 136 10.59 -7.79 -9.64
N THR A 137 9.47 -7.97 -8.96
CA THR A 137 8.43 -8.89 -9.40
C THR A 137 7.11 -8.14 -9.48
N MET A 138 6.49 -8.16 -10.67
CA MET A 138 5.18 -7.58 -10.93
C MET A 138 4.25 -8.67 -11.46
N GLY A 139 3.53 -9.34 -10.56
CA GLY A 139 2.82 -10.57 -10.87
C GLY A 139 3.80 -11.69 -11.24
N ASP A 140 3.65 -12.26 -12.43
CA ASP A 140 4.53 -13.28 -13.00
C ASP A 140 5.80 -12.72 -13.65
N ARG A 141 5.89 -11.39 -13.82
CA ARG A 141 7.02 -10.73 -14.49
C ARG A 141 8.13 -10.44 -13.51
N VAL A 142 9.22 -11.18 -13.64
CA VAL A 142 10.44 -10.98 -12.87
C VAL A 142 11.45 -10.21 -13.71
N HIS A 143 11.85 -9.04 -13.21
CA HIS A 143 12.91 -8.21 -13.78
C HIS A 143 14.16 -8.32 -12.90
N ARG A 144 15.30 -8.70 -13.48
CA ARG A 144 16.57 -8.80 -12.75
C ARG A 144 17.11 -7.40 -12.48
N LYS A 145 17.47 -7.09 -11.23
CA LYS A 145 18.13 -5.82 -10.91
C LYS A 145 19.57 -5.85 -11.44
N GLY A 146 19.90 -4.84 -12.22
CA GLY A 146 21.25 -4.52 -12.67
C GLY A 146 21.91 -3.52 -11.71
N ALA A 147 22.72 -2.63 -12.29
CA ALA A 147 23.43 -1.63 -11.53
C ALA A 147 22.48 -0.61 -10.87
N THR A 148 22.96 -0.03 -9.77
CA THR A 148 22.30 1.08 -9.08
C THR A 148 23.31 2.18 -8.80
N ALA A 149 22.87 3.43 -8.77
CA ALA A 149 23.74 4.58 -8.50
C ALA A 149 22.99 5.66 -7.73
N SER A 150 23.74 6.51 -7.02
CA SER A 150 23.22 7.71 -6.36
C SER A 150 24.23 8.84 -6.55
N THR A 151 23.75 10.02 -6.90
CA THR A 151 24.59 11.21 -7.10
C THR A 151 23.86 12.46 -6.60
N THR A 152 24.61 13.42 -6.07
CA THR A 152 24.13 14.78 -5.78
C THR A 152 24.32 15.74 -6.95
N ASP A 153 25.16 15.36 -7.92
CA ASP A 153 25.22 16.02 -9.23
C ASP A 153 24.06 15.49 -10.08
N CYS A 154 22.89 16.14 -9.96
CA CYS A 154 21.68 15.73 -10.65
C CYS A 154 21.81 15.80 -12.18
N GLY A 155 22.59 16.76 -12.70
CA GLY A 155 22.83 16.92 -14.12
C GLY A 155 23.49 15.67 -14.73
N SER A 156 24.49 15.11 -14.05
CA SER A 156 25.22 13.91 -14.51
C SER A 156 24.36 12.64 -14.67
N ALA A 157 23.20 12.59 -14.01
CA ALA A 157 22.29 11.44 -14.07
C ALA A 157 21.28 11.53 -15.24
N ALA A 158 21.36 12.58 -16.04
CA ALA A 158 20.35 12.96 -17.02
C ALA A 158 21.00 13.43 -18.33
N GLU A 159 20.29 13.27 -19.44
CA GLU A 159 20.74 13.59 -20.79
C GLU A 159 19.65 14.34 -21.58
N ASP A 160 19.99 14.82 -22.78
CA ASP A 160 19.06 15.46 -23.71
C ASP A 160 18.27 16.64 -23.12
N GLY A 161 18.89 17.39 -22.20
CA GLY A 161 18.32 18.56 -21.55
C GLY A 161 17.66 18.30 -20.19
N LEU A 162 17.42 17.04 -19.81
CA LEU A 162 16.82 16.73 -18.51
C LEU A 162 17.70 17.23 -17.36
N GLY A 163 19.03 17.15 -17.47
CA GLY A 163 19.95 17.59 -16.41
C GLY A 163 19.73 19.05 -16.00
N ALA A 164 19.66 19.95 -16.98
CA ALA A 164 19.36 21.36 -16.74
C ALA A 164 17.96 21.58 -16.14
N VAL A 165 17.00 20.69 -16.40
CA VAL A 165 15.66 20.71 -15.77
C VAL A 165 15.73 20.36 -14.30
N LEU A 166 16.51 19.33 -13.95
CA LEU A 166 16.66 18.90 -12.58
C LEU A 166 17.38 19.98 -11.75
N GLU A 167 18.48 20.52 -12.27
CA GLU A 167 19.29 21.53 -11.58
C GLU A 167 18.51 22.82 -11.33
N ARG A 168 17.86 23.38 -12.36
CA ARG A 168 17.13 24.66 -12.23
C ARG A 168 15.93 24.59 -11.29
N ASN A 169 15.38 23.40 -11.06
CA ASN A 169 14.27 23.17 -10.14
C ASN A 169 14.73 22.75 -8.74
N GLY A 170 16.05 22.73 -8.47
CA GLY A 170 16.59 22.44 -7.14
C GLY A 170 16.64 20.95 -6.81
N CYS A 171 16.94 20.10 -7.79
CA CYS A 171 17.23 18.70 -7.51
C CYS A 171 18.44 18.59 -6.57
N THR A 172 18.30 17.78 -5.52
CA THR A 172 19.32 17.57 -4.47
C THR A 172 20.05 16.25 -4.62
N ARG A 173 19.41 15.27 -5.27
CA ARG A 173 19.94 13.93 -5.51
C ARG A 173 19.16 13.22 -6.59
N VAL A 174 19.85 12.41 -7.39
CA VAL A 174 19.23 11.41 -8.28
C VAL A 174 19.69 10.02 -7.88
N ILE A 175 18.73 9.12 -7.68
CA ILE A 175 18.98 7.70 -7.42
C ILE A 175 18.50 6.90 -8.62
N ARG A 176 19.36 6.06 -9.19
CA ARG A 176 19.07 5.24 -10.36
C ARG A 176 19.16 3.76 -10.05
N ALA A 177 18.32 2.98 -10.72
CA ALA A 177 18.45 1.54 -10.82
C ALA A 177 18.04 1.08 -12.21
N THR A 178 18.71 0.04 -12.71
CA THR A 178 18.37 -0.58 -13.99
C THR A 178 17.86 -1.98 -13.75
N TYR A 179 16.85 -2.38 -14.51
CA TYR A 179 16.29 -3.72 -14.49
C TYR A 179 16.22 -4.28 -15.90
N GLU A 180 16.34 -5.60 -16.03
CA GLU A 180 16.27 -6.28 -17.33
C GLU A 180 15.36 -7.50 -17.27
N ARG A 181 14.60 -7.70 -18.35
CA ARG A 181 13.78 -8.89 -18.60
C ARG A 181 13.67 -9.12 -20.09
N ASP A 182 13.97 -10.34 -20.53
CA ASP A 182 13.80 -10.81 -21.91
C ASP A 182 14.39 -9.86 -22.97
N GLY A 183 15.58 -9.30 -22.69
CA GLY A 183 16.29 -8.40 -23.59
C GLY A 183 15.81 -6.94 -23.56
N VAL A 184 14.78 -6.62 -22.76
CA VAL A 184 14.34 -5.25 -22.48
C VAL A 184 14.98 -4.76 -21.18
N ALA A 185 15.72 -3.66 -21.26
CA ALA A 185 16.28 -2.99 -20.10
C ALA A 185 15.52 -1.68 -19.83
N VAL A 186 15.34 -1.36 -18.54
CA VAL A 186 14.70 -0.13 -18.07
C VAL A 186 15.54 0.47 -16.96
N THR A 187 16.00 1.70 -17.16
CA THR A 187 16.59 2.50 -16.08
C THR A 187 15.50 3.37 -15.52
N VAL A 188 15.31 3.31 -14.21
CA VAL A 188 14.51 4.28 -13.47
C VAL A 188 15.45 5.24 -12.74
N GLY A 189 15.19 6.54 -12.86
CA GLY A 189 15.83 7.58 -12.08
C GLY A 189 14.82 8.31 -11.22
N VAL A 190 15.11 8.48 -9.95
CA VAL A 190 14.29 9.22 -8.99
C VAL A 190 15.07 10.44 -8.54
N ALA A 191 14.59 11.62 -8.92
CA ALA A 191 15.12 12.92 -8.54
C ALA A 191 14.38 13.45 -7.30
N LEU A 192 15.15 13.91 -6.32
CA LEU A 192 14.68 14.42 -5.04
C LEU A 192 14.72 15.95 -5.05
N PHE A 193 13.60 16.59 -4.75
CA PHE A 193 13.47 18.04 -4.63
C PHE A 193 13.09 18.42 -3.20
N ASP A 194 13.16 19.69 -2.81
CA ASP A 194 12.75 20.07 -1.45
C ASP A 194 11.24 20.04 -1.23
N THR A 195 10.46 20.26 -2.29
CA THR A 195 9.01 20.35 -2.24
C THR A 195 8.35 19.59 -3.40
N GLU A 196 7.10 19.20 -3.19
CA GLU A 196 6.25 18.64 -4.24
C GLU A 196 6.05 19.59 -5.42
N ALA A 197 5.90 20.90 -5.17
CA ALA A 197 5.76 21.89 -6.23
C ALA A 197 6.99 21.94 -7.15
N ALA A 198 8.20 21.84 -6.58
CA ALA A 198 9.44 21.80 -7.36
C ALA A 198 9.54 20.51 -8.21
N ALA A 199 9.16 19.36 -7.65
CA ALA A 199 9.12 18.10 -8.37
C ALA A 199 8.09 18.12 -9.52
N LEU A 200 6.89 18.68 -9.27
CA LEU A 200 5.84 18.85 -10.27
C LEU A 200 6.31 19.74 -11.42
N LYS A 201 6.90 20.90 -11.09
CA LYS A 201 7.45 21.83 -12.08
C LYS A 201 8.56 21.17 -12.91
N ALA A 202 9.43 20.38 -12.29
CA ALA A 202 10.45 19.62 -13.01
C ALA A 202 9.84 18.61 -14.00
N LYS A 203 8.76 17.91 -13.63
CA LYS A 203 8.03 17.01 -14.54
C LYS A 203 7.40 17.76 -15.70
N GLU A 204 6.71 18.87 -15.44
CA GLU A 204 6.00 19.65 -16.47
C GLU A 204 6.97 20.20 -17.52
N GLN A 205 8.17 20.56 -17.09
CA GLN A 205 9.21 21.08 -17.97
C GLN A 205 10.20 20.02 -18.45
N ALA A 206 9.95 18.74 -18.15
CA ALA A 206 10.88 17.67 -18.46
C ALA A 206 11.02 17.52 -19.98
N VAL A 207 12.27 17.61 -20.43
CA VAL A 207 12.73 17.25 -21.76
C VAL A 207 13.88 16.27 -21.58
N GLY A 208 14.21 15.49 -22.61
CA GLY A 208 15.29 14.53 -22.52
C GLY A 208 14.96 13.34 -21.63
N SER A 209 15.97 12.79 -20.97
CA SER A 209 15.81 11.51 -20.26
C SER A 209 16.87 11.20 -19.21
N VAL A 210 16.63 10.17 -18.41
CA VAL A 210 17.58 9.68 -17.41
C VAL A 210 18.67 8.86 -18.09
N VAL A 211 19.95 9.13 -17.81
CA VAL A 211 21.05 8.38 -18.43
C VAL A 211 20.90 6.88 -18.09
N PRO A 212 20.92 5.99 -19.08
CA PRO A 212 20.89 4.55 -18.86
C PRO A 212 22.07 4.07 -18.00
N LEU A 213 21.82 3.15 -17.07
CA LEU A 213 22.87 2.61 -16.19
C LEU A 213 23.15 1.14 -16.54
N ALA A 214 24.23 0.90 -17.28
CA ALA A 214 24.71 -0.45 -17.57
C ALA A 214 25.47 -1.05 -16.37
N GLY A 215 25.63 -2.38 -16.36
CA GLY A 215 26.39 -3.10 -15.35
C GLY A 215 25.56 -4.09 -14.54
N SER A 216 26.24 -4.84 -13.66
CA SER A 216 25.65 -5.94 -12.87
C SER A 216 24.79 -6.90 -13.71
N GLY A 217 25.30 -7.29 -14.88
CA GLY A 217 24.63 -8.21 -15.79
C GLY A 217 23.60 -7.58 -16.72
N VAL A 218 23.47 -6.24 -16.77
CA VAL A 218 22.67 -5.53 -17.79
C VAL A 218 23.60 -4.84 -18.79
N LYS A 219 23.39 -5.11 -20.09
CA LYS A 219 24.18 -4.51 -21.18
C LYS A 219 23.82 -3.03 -21.34
N GLY A 220 24.70 -2.28 -22.02
CA GLY A 220 24.38 -0.93 -22.49
C GLY A 220 23.15 -0.93 -23.39
N PHE A 221 22.30 0.08 -23.25
CA PHE A 221 21.07 0.24 -24.02
C PHE A 221 20.72 1.73 -24.09
N CYS A 222 19.83 2.08 -25.02
CA CYS A 222 19.44 3.46 -25.29
C CYS A 222 20.63 4.40 -25.58
N GLN A 223 21.60 3.91 -26.35
CA GLN A 223 22.75 4.72 -26.80
C GLN A 223 22.35 5.69 -27.92
N SER A 224 23.25 6.62 -28.25
CA SER A 224 23.07 7.59 -29.33
C SER A 224 22.50 6.93 -30.59
N GLN A 225 21.46 7.54 -31.18
CA GLN A 225 20.74 7.07 -32.38
C GLN A 225 19.70 5.94 -32.18
N THR A 226 19.50 5.44 -30.96
CA THR A 226 18.41 4.50 -30.65
C THR A 226 17.14 5.22 -30.20
N VAL A 227 15.98 4.70 -30.60
CA VAL A 227 14.70 5.19 -30.10
C VAL A 227 14.33 4.38 -28.87
N CYS A 228 14.12 5.06 -27.74
CA CYS A 228 13.73 4.46 -26.48
C CYS A 228 12.44 5.07 -25.95
N LEU A 229 11.69 4.26 -25.20
CA LEU A 229 10.50 4.73 -24.51
C LEU A 229 10.92 5.49 -23.26
N ARG A 230 10.41 6.72 -23.14
CA ARG A 230 10.66 7.61 -22.01
C ARG A 230 9.33 7.88 -21.30
N ARG A 231 9.32 7.88 -19.96
CA ARG A 231 8.17 8.35 -19.17
C ARG A 231 8.63 9.24 -18.04
N THR A 232 7.78 10.19 -17.67
CA THR A 232 8.02 11.14 -16.58
C THR A 232 6.81 11.16 -15.66
N ASN A 233 7.05 11.06 -14.36
CA ASN A 233 6.03 11.00 -13.33
C ASN A 233 6.48 11.76 -12.08
N THR A 234 5.55 11.99 -11.15
CA THR A 234 5.80 12.66 -9.86
C THR A 234 4.97 12.03 -8.75
N LEU A 235 5.48 12.08 -7.52
CA LEU A 235 4.74 11.76 -6.30
C LEU A 235 5.40 12.49 -5.12
N GLY A 236 4.69 13.41 -4.46
CA GLY A 236 5.27 14.24 -3.42
C GLY A 236 6.50 15.00 -3.94
N ARG A 237 7.57 15.08 -3.14
CA ARG A 237 8.84 15.75 -3.47
C ARG A 237 9.71 15.03 -4.51
N TYR A 238 9.19 13.98 -5.15
CA TYR A 238 9.93 13.13 -6.07
C TYR A 238 9.41 13.29 -7.50
N ALA A 239 10.33 13.54 -8.44
CA ALA A 239 10.08 13.29 -9.86
C ALA A 239 10.83 12.02 -10.27
N TYR A 240 10.19 11.14 -11.03
CA TYR A 240 10.81 9.90 -11.46
C TYR A 240 10.58 9.63 -12.93
N PHE A 241 11.62 9.07 -13.54
CA PHE A 241 11.76 8.94 -14.98
C PHE A 241 12.10 7.50 -15.31
N THR A 242 11.53 6.98 -16.40
CA THR A 242 11.95 5.69 -16.96
C THR A 242 12.50 5.90 -18.35
N GLN A 243 13.59 5.19 -18.66
CA GLN A 243 14.13 5.04 -20.01
C GLN A 243 14.24 3.56 -20.31
N ALA A 244 13.45 3.10 -21.28
CA ALA A 244 13.29 1.70 -21.62
C ALA A 244 13.67 1.43 -23.08
N GLY A 245 14.43 0.37 -23.30
CA GLY A 245 14.88 -0.01 -24.64
C GLY A 245 15.40 -1.44 -24.71
N PHE A 246 15.69 -1.89 -25.93
CA PHE A 246 16.29 -3.20 -26.13
C PHE A 246 17.79 -3.15 -25.87
N THR A 247 18.28 -4.16 -25.16
CA THR A 247 19.73 -4.41 -24.95
C THR A 247 20.46 -4.80 -26.24
N SER A 248 19.73 -5.13 -27.30
CA SER A 248 20.27 -5.37 -28.64
C SER A 248 20.54 -4.08 -29.43
N GLY A 249 20.10 -2.92 -28.94
CA GLY A 249 20.16 -1.65 -29.68
C GLY A 249 19.05 -1.47 -30.72
N LYS A 250 18.13 -2.44 -30.86
CA LYS A 250 16.93 -2.29 -31.70
C LYS A 250 16.12 -1.05 -31.27
N LYS A 251 15.63 -0.29 -32.23
CA LYS A 251 14.73 0.85 -31.99
C LYS A 251 13.39 0.37 -31.44
N VAL A 252 12.91 1.02 -30.39
CA VAL A 252 11.56 0.81 -29.86
C VAL A 252 10.55 1.45 -30.80
N THR A 253 9.46 0.75 -31.08
CA THR A 253 8.31 1.27 -31.83
C THR A 253 7.03 1.06 -31.00
N THR A 254 5.92 1.65 -31.44
CA THR A 254 4.61 1.50 -30.77
C THR A 254 4.08 0.05 -30.78
N GLY A 255 4.62 -0.82 -31.64
CA GLY A 255 4.26 -2.24 -31.67
C GLY A 255 4.87 -3.07 -30.54
N GLU A 256 5.90 -2.56 -29.85
CA GLU A 256 6.71 -3.33 -28.91
C GLU A 256 6.13 -3.34 -27.50
N LYS A 257 4.97 -3.99 -27.34
CA LYS A 257 4.20 -4.04 -26.08
C LYS A 257 5.02 -4.47 -24.86
N ALA A 258 6.03 -5.33 -25.04
CA ALA A 258 6.90 -5.79 -23.97
C ALA A 258 7.71 -4.62 -23.34
N VAL A 259 8.17 -3.66 -24.16
CA VAL A 259 8.92 -2.49 -23.68
C VAL A 259 8.03 -1.57 -22.86
N TYR A 260 6.81 -1.31 -23.35
CA TYR A 260 5.81 -0.52 -22.62
C TYR A 260 5.45 -1.16 -21.28
N LYS A 261 5.18 -2.47 -21.29
CA LYS A 261 4.84 -3.22 -20.09
C LYS A 261 5.96 -3.23 -19.06
N ALA A 262 7.21 -3.40 -19.49
CA ALA A 262 8.36 -3.31 -18.60
C ALA A 262 8.47 -1.89 -18.01
N SER A 263 8.35 -0.85 -18.83
CA SER A 263 8.37 0.54 -18.34
C SER A 263 7.25 0.83 -17.33
N ASP A 264 6.05 0.27 -17.54
CA ASP A 264 4.91 0.43 -16.63
C ASP A 264 5.13 -0.30 -15.32
N ASP A 265 5.67 -1.53 -15.36
CA ASP A 265 6.02 -2.28 -14.16
C ASP A 265 7.02 -1.50 -13.29
N LEU A 266 8.07 -0.91 -13.88
CA LEU A 266 9.06 -0.12 -13.15
C LEU A 266 8.50 1.21 -12.64
N ALA A 267 7.64 1.89 -13.41
CA ALA A 267 6.97 3.10 -12.95
C ALA A 267 6.05 2.83 -11.76
N ALA A 268 5.24 1.77 -11.83
CA ALA A 268 4.33 1.36 -10.76
C ALA A 268 5.10 0.89 -9.52
N PHE A 269 6.17 0.12 -9.68
CA PHE A 269 7.04 -0.24 -8.57
C PHE A 269 7.62 0.98 -7.87
N THR A 270 8.13 1.94 -8.64
CA THR A 270 8.77 3.15 -8.08
C THR A 270 7.76 4.00 -7.32
N PHE A 271 6.55 4.18 -7.86
CA PHE A 271 5.43 4.78 -7.16
C PHE A 271 5.17 4.08 -5.82
N ASN A 272 5.05 2.74 -5.84
CA ASN A 272 4.77 1.96 -4.63
C ASN A 272 5.87 2.09 -3.58
N GLN A 273 7.14 2.16 -3.98
CA GLN A 273 8.26 2.35 -3.04
C GLN A 273 8.26 3.72 -2.39
N ILE A 274 8.03 4.78 -3.18
CA ILE A 274 7.92 6.15 -2.65
C ILE A 274 6.71 6.26 -1.71
N TYR A 275 5.56 5.69 -2.09
CA TYR A 275 4.37 5.69 -1.24
C TYR A 275 4.55 4.85 0.04
N ALA A 276 5.19 3.67 -0.06
CA ALA A 276 5.49 2.83 1.10
C ALA A 276 6.41 3.53 2.11
N ARG A 277 7.35 4.34 1.64
CA ARG A 277 8.17 5.21 2.48
C ARG A 277 7.32 6.21 3.27
N GLY A 278 6.38 6.90 2.62
CA GLY A 278 5.43 7.79 3.30
C GLY A 278 4.61 7.06 4.36
N ARG A 279 4.07 5.88 4.02
CA ARG A 279 3.31 5.05 4.97
C ARG A 279 4.13 4.62 6.19
N THR A 280 5.40 4.27 5.98
CA THR A 280 6.30 3.84 7.06
C THR A 280 6.55 4.99 8.03
N GLN A 281 6.82 6.19 7.51
CA GLN A 281 7.02 7.38 8.34
C GLN A 281 5.74 7.81 9.07
N ALA A 282 4.60 7.79 8.38
CA ALA A 282 3.29 8.08 9.00
C ALA A 282 2.97 7.10 10.14
N SER A 283 3.26 5.80 9.94
CA SER A 283 3.04 4.77 10.96
C SER A 283 3.98 4.94 12.17
N ALA A 284 5.23 5.32 11.92
CA ALA A 284 6.18 5.65 12.99
C ALA A 284 5.74 6.89 13.78
N ALA A 285 5.21 7.92 13.11
CA ALA A 285 4.68 9.11 13.77
C ALA A 285 3.43 8.83 14.61
N ALA A 286 2.54 7.94 14.15
CA ALA A 286 1.32 7.55 14.89
C ALA A 286 1.61 6.75 16.17
N THR A 287 2.77 6.09 16.23
CA THR A 287 3.18 5.26 17.38
C THR A 287 4.21 5.95 18.28
N ALA A 288 4.65 7.17 17.91
CA ALA A 288 5.53 7.96 18.75
C ALA A 288 4.79 8.38 20.04
N PRO A 289 5.41 8.27 21.23
CA PRO A 289 4.84 8.83 22.45
C PRO A 289 4.54 10.31 22.24
N ALA A 290 3.37 10.78 22.69
CA ALA A 290 3.12 12.21 22.75
C ALA A 290 4.28 12.86 23.49
N ALA A 291 4.97 13.80 22.85
CA ALA A 291 6.00 14.58 23.51
C ALA A 291 5.35 15.20 24.76
N GLY A 292 5.76 14.71 25.93
CA GLY A 292 5.11 15.04 27.20
C GLY A 292 5.12 16.54 27.40
N GLY A 293 3.94 17.10 27.69
CA GLY A 293 3.84 18.41 28.31
C GLY A 293 4.59 18.37 29.64
N GLN A 294 5.67 19.13 29.71
CA GLN A 294 6.16 19.72 30.95
C GLN A 294 5.81 21.20 30.92
#